data_AF-A0A7C1ZMH3-F1
#
_entry.id   AF-A0A7C1ZMH3-F1
#
_cell.length_a   1.000
_cell.length_b   1.000
_cell.length_c   1.000
_cell.angle_alpha   90.00
_cell.angle_beta   90.00
_cell.angle_gamma   90.00
#
_symmetry.space_group_name_H-M   'P 1'
#
loop_
_entity.id
_entity.type
_entity.pdbx_description
1 polymer ?
#
loop_
_entity_poly.entity_id
_entity_poly.type
_entity_poly.pdbx_seq_one_letter_code
_entity_poly.pdbx_strand_id
1 'polypeptide(L)'
;MEGENIYDKIQEIFGESPGTLSILEEKVDIDLQMEYFELSKSVKRNINEKVVFEEKQEIYNPLWTKKQKKKLLAQLASLESVQAYRFIEAYLKNCNEEIRNWAILALQESRMLLESKLLDENQVFISTGLGGRDSKLRYFVVLICKDGMG
;
A
#
# COMPACT_ATOMS: atom_id res chain seq x y z
N MET A 1 13.53 29.17 -0.85
CA MET A 1 13.03 27.93 -1.48
C MET A 1 11.53 28.05 -1.48
N GLU A 2 10.98 28.41 -2.64
CA GLU A 2 9.53 28.49 -2.85
C GLU A 2 8.90 27.13 -2.52
N GLY A 3 7.83 27.16 -1.73
CA GLY A 3 7.12 25.96 -1.35
C GLY A 3 6.53 25.32 -2.59
N GLU A 4 7.02 24.14 -2.95
CA GLU A 4 6.43 23.32 -4.01
C GLU A 4 4.92 23.23 -3.79
N ASN A 5 4.14 23.68 -4.76
CA ASN A 5 2.69 23.69 -4.68
C ASN A 5 2.22 22.24 -4.63
N ILE A 6 1.53 21.86 -3.55
CA ILE A 6 0.99 20.52 -3.36
C ILE A 6 0.10 20.08 -4.54
N TYR A 7 -0.52 21.06 -5.21
CA TYR A 7 -1.30 20.84 -6.42
C TYR A 7 -0.48 20.30 -7.58
N ASP A 8 0.74 20.84 -7.78
CA ASP A 8 1.61 20.44 -8.89
C ASP A 8 2.11 19.01 -8.68
N LYS A 9 2.43 18.63 -7.43
CA LYS A 9 2.77 17.24 -7.07
C LYS A 9 1.61 16.28 -7.27
N ILE A 10 0.40 16.70 -6.92
CA ILE A 10 -0.82 15.94 -7.15
C ILE A 10 -0.99 15.70 -8.66
N GLN A 11 -0.86 16.75 -9.49
CA GLN A 11 -0.93 16.62 -10.94
C GLN A 11 0.17 15.71 -11.51
N GLU A 12 1.40 15.80 -10.99
CA GLU A 12 2.52 14.94 -11.39
C GLU A 12 2.22 13.45 -11.08
N ILE A 13 1.66 13.15 -9.91
CA ILE A 13 1.30 11.79 -9.50
C ILE A 13 0.14 11.23 -10.34
N PHE A 14 -0.85 12.07 -10.69
CA PHE A 14 -2.03 11.65 -11.45
C PHE A 14 -1.83 11.63 -12.97
N GLY A 15 -0.83 12.33 -13.51
CA GLY A 15 -0.56 12.42 -14.95
C GLY A 15 -1.69 13.06 -15.76
N GLU A 16 -1.70 12.87 -17.08
CA GLU A 16 -2.74 13.37 -18.00
C GLU A 16 -4.03 12.52 -17.97
N SER A 17 -3.94 11.26 -17.56
CA SER A 17 -5.08 10.37 -17.33
C SER A 17 -4.77 9.53 -16.09
N PRO A 18 -5.42 9.78 -14.94
CA PRO A 18 -5.22 8.94 -13.78
C PRO A 18 -5.80 7.56 -14.12
N GLY A 19 -4.93 6.56 -14.18
CA GLY A 19 -5.35 5.16 -14.17
C GLY A 19 -6.24 4.87 -12.95
N THR A 20 -6.77 3.65 -12.87
CA THR A 20 -7.69 3.29 -11.79
C THR A 20 -7.08 3.57 -10.40
N LEU A 21 -7.81 4.29 -9.53
CA LEU A 21 -7.39 4.61 -8.17
C LEU A 21 -7.66 3.44 -7.22
N SER A 22 -6.65 3.00 -6.48
CA SER A 22 -6.82 2.01 -5.41
C SER A 22 -6.94 2.72 -4.06
N ILE A 23 -8.11 2.64 -3.43
CA ILE A 23 -8.40 3.30 -2.15
C ILE A 23 -8.29 2.29 -1.00
N LEU A 24 -7.49 2.62 0.02
CA LEU A 24 -7.47 1.87 1.26
C LEU A 24 -8.72 2.21 2.09
N GLU A 25 -9.69 1.30 2.12
CA GLU A 25 -10.93 1.48 2.90
C GLU A 25 -10.74 1.21 4.41
N GLU A 26 -9.72 0.42 4.77
CA GLU A 26 -9.41 0.04 6.15
C GLU A 26 -8.63 1.16 6.87
N LYS A 27 -8.98 1.44 8.13
CA LYS A 27 -8.26 2.43 8.94
C LYS A 27 -6.95 1.84 9.44
N VAL A 28 -5.88 2.02 8.68
CA VAL A 28 -4.52 1.67 9.08
C VAL A 28 -3.77 2.93 9.49
N ASP A 29 -2.99 2.85 10.58
CA ASP A 29 -2.15 3.96 11.04
C ASP A 29 -1.14 4.41 9.97
N ILE A 30 -0.95 5.72 9.81
CA ILE A 30 -0.11 6.28 8.73
C ILE A 30 1.37 5.89 8.88
N ASP A 31 1.88 5.81 10.11
CA ASP A 31 3.28 5.43 10.35
C ASP A 31 3.49 3.97 9.97
N LEU A 32 2.51 3.11 10.24
CA LEU A 32 2.54 1.71 9.83
C LEU A 32 2.49 1.55 8.29
N GLN A 33 1.71 2.40 7.60
CA GLN A 33 1.68 2.42 6.15
C GLN A 33 3.04 2.80 5.57
N MET A 34 3.67 3.86 6.09
CA MET A 34 5.00 4.29 5.67
C MET A 34 6.05 3.20 5.93
N GLU A 35 6.03 2.57 7.12
CA GLU A 35 6.91 1.43 7.45
C GLU A 35 6.74 0.29 6.43
N TYR A 36 5.50 -0.04 6.07
CA TYR A 36 5.18 -1.08 5.10
C TYR A 36 5.76 -0.76 3.72
N PHE A 37 5.48 0.43 3.18
CA PHE A 37 5.91 0.79 1.83
C PHE A 37 7.43 0.89 1.70
N GLU A 38 8.14 1.36 2.73
CA GLU A 38 9.60 1.34 2.75
C GLU A 38 10.15 -0.09 2.77
N LEU A 39 9.56 -1.00 3.55
CA LEU A 39 9.95 -2.40 3.53
C LEU A 39 9.65 -3.03 2.16
N SER A 40 8.47 -2.81 1.59
CA SER A 40 8.06 -3.35 0.29
C SER A 40 9.03 -2.92 -0.83
N LYS A 41 9.37 -1.63 -0.91
CA LYS A 41 10.38 -1.11 -1.86
C LYS A 41 11.73 -1.83 -1.70
N SER A 42 12.15 -2.10 -0.47
CA SER A 42 13.44 -2.76 -0.19
C SER A 42 13.46 -4.23 -0.63
N VAL A 43 12.35 -4.96 -0.47
CA VAL A 43 12.29 -6.39 -0.80
C VAL A 43 12.13 -6.65 -2.30
N LYS A 44 11.47 -5.75 -3.03
CA LYS A 44 11.29 -5.86 -4.49
C LYS A 44 12.60 -5.98 -5.26
N ARG A 45 13.67 -5.31 -4.80
CA ARG A 45 14.96 -5.26 -5.52
C ARG A 45 15.67 -6.61 -5.64
N ASN A 46 15.42 -7.54 -4.72
CA ASN A 46 16.16 -8.82 -4.63
C ASN A 46 15.22 -10.01 -4.41
N ILE A 47 14.00 -9.95 -4.96
CA ILE A 47 13.00 -10.98 -4.72
C ILE A 47 13.23 -12.20 -5.61
N ASN A 48 13.24 -13.39 -5.00
CA ASN A 48 13.24 -14.65 -5.71
C ASN A 48 11.92 -15.37 -5.42
N GLU A 49 11.06 -15.44 -6.44
CA GLU A 49 9.72 -16.03 -6.34
C GLU A 49 9.74 -17.45 -5.79
N LYS A 50 10.68 -18.31 -6.24
CA LYS A 50 10.75 -19.71 -5.81
C LYS A 50 11.01 -19.81 -4.32
N VAL A 51 11.99 -19.07 -3.82
CA VAL A 51 12.36 -19.05 -2.40
C VAL A 51 11.20 -18.55 -1.54
N VAL A 52 10.53 -17.48 -1.97
CA VAL A 52 9.38 -16.93 -1.23
C VAL A 52 8.22 -17.94 -1.17
N PHE A 53 7.97 -18.69 -2.24
CA PHE A 53 6.93 -19.72 -2.26
C PHE A 53 7.28 -20.96 -1.43
N GLU A 54 8.56 -21.32 -1.34
CA GLU A 54 9.06 -22.40 -0.46
C GLU A 54 8.87 -22.00 1.01
N GLU A 55 9.20 -20.76 1.36
CA GLU A 55 9.13 -20.25 2.74
C GLU A 55 7.73 -19.79 3.17
N LYS A 56 6.74 -19.69 2.26
CA LYS A 56 5.43 -19.07 2.59
C LYS A 56 4.74 -19.67 3.82
N GLN A 57 4.89 -20.98 4.05
CA GLN A 57 4.26 -21.68 5.17
C GLN A 57 4.87 -21.30 6.53
N GLU A 58 6.09 -20.75 6.53
CA GLU A 58 6.76 -20.29 7.74
C GLU A 58 6.05 -19.10 8.39
N ILE A 59 5.13 -18.43 7.69
CA ILE A 59 4.29 -17.38 8.29
C ILE A 59 3.48 -17.90 9.50
N TYR A 60 3.16 -19.19 9.50
CA TYR A 60 2.46 -19.88 10.59
C TYR A 60 3.40 -20.39 11.68
N ASN A 61 4.72 -20.34 11.47
CA ASN A 61 5.70 -20.78 12.45
C ASN A 61 5.62 -19.89 13.71
N PRO A 62 5.38 -20.46 14.91
CA PRO A 62 5.33 -19.70 16.14
C PRO A 62 6.70 -19.14 16.56
N LEU A 63 7.80 -19.72 16.08
CA LEU A 63 9.16 -19.27 16.37
C LEU A 63 9.57 -18.03 15.57
N TRP A 64 8.84 -17.72 14.50
CA TRP A 64 9.13 -16.56 13.66
C TRP A 64 8.72 -15.26 14.34
N THR A 65 9.67 -14.33 14.38
CA THR A 65 9.44 -12.97 14.89
C THR A 65 8.45 -12.21 13.99
N LYS A 66 7.79 -11.20 14.56
CA LYS A 66 6.90 -10.29 13.82
C LYS A 66 7.60 -9.70 12.60
N LYS A 67 8.87 -9.31 12.74
CA LYS A 67 9.67 -8.72 11.66
C LYS A 67 9.86 -9.69 10.48
N GLN A 68 10.09 -10.97 10.75
CA GLN A 68 10.22 -11.99 9.70
C GLN A 68 8.88 -12.18 8.97
N LYS A 69 7.77 -12.26 9.70
CA LYS A 69 6.43 -12.39 9.11
C LYS A 69 6.05 -11.16 8.27
N LYS A 70 6.33 -9.96 8.77
CA LYS A 70 6.15 -8.68 8.04
C LYS A 70 6.93 -8.68 6.71
N LYS A 71 8.20 -9.12 6.75
CA LYS A 71 9.05 -9.23 5.56
C LYS A 71 8.50 -10.23 4.54
N LEU A 72 8.10 -11.42 5.00
CA LEU A 72 7.52 -12.45 4.12
C LEU A 72 6.21 -11.97 3.47
N LEU A 73 5.35 -11.27 4.22
CA LEU A 73 4.14 -10.66 3.66
C LEU A 73 4.45 -9.63 2.57
N ALA A 74 5.41 -8.73 2.81
CA ALA A 74 5.82 -7.75 1.81
C ALA A 74 6.45 -8.41 0.56
N GLN A 75 7.20 -9.50 0.75
CA GLN A 75 7.72 -10.30 -0.35
C GLN A 75 6.59 -10.94 -1.16
N LEU A 76 5.65 -11.64 -0.50
CA LEU A 76 4.49 -12.24 -1.17
C LEU A 76 3.67 -11.20 -1.92
N ALA A 77 3.44 -10.02 -1.34
CA ALA A 77 2.68 -8.93 -1.97
C ALA A 77 3.38 -8.36 -3.21
N SER A 78 4.71 -8.42 -3.24
CA SER A 78 5.54 -7.97 -4.35
C SER A 78 5.62 -8.96 -5.50
N LEU A 79 5.06 -10.17 -5.36
CA LEU A 79 5.00 -11.16 -6.42
C LEU A 79 3.79 -10.91 -7.33
N GLU A 80 4.01 -10.90 -8.63
CA GLU A 80 2.94 -10.81 -9.65
C GLU A 80 2.19 -12.15 -9.81
N SER A 81 1.68 -12.70 -8.71
CA SER A 81 1.11 -14.04 -8.66
C SER A 81 -0.24 -14.07 -7.94
N VAL A 82 -1.26 -14.59 -8.64
CA VAL A 82 -2.59 -14.84 -8.06
C VAL A 82 -2.49 -15.81 -6.87
N GLN A 83 -1.52 -16.72 -6.88
CA GLN A 83 -1.31 -17.64 -5.76
C GLN A 83 -0.83 -16.91 -4.50
N ALA A 84 0.04 -15.90 -4.65
CA ALA A 84 0.50 -15.08 -3.54
C ALA A 84 -0.66 -14.24 -2.97
N TYR A 85 -1.45 -13.60 -3.84
CA TYR A 85 -2.67 -12.87 -3.46
C TYR A 85 -3.63 -13.76 -2.64
N ARG A 86 -3.97 -14.95 -3.15
CA ARG A 86 -4.88 -15.89 -2.47
C ARG A 86 -4.31 -16.39 -1.16
N PHE A 87 -3.00 -16.56 -1.07
CA PHE A 87 -2.35 -16.97 0.17
C PHE A 87 -2.46 -15.87 1.25
N ILE A 88 -2.20 -14.62 0.91
CA ILE A 88 -2.36 -13.48 1.84
C ILE A 88 -3.83 -13.33 2.25
N GLU A 89 -4.76 -13.45 1.30
CA GLU A 89 -6.20 -13.40 1.54
C GLU A 89 -6.67 -14.50 2.52
N ALA A 90 -6.15 -15.72 2.37
CA ALA A 90 -6.43 -16.82 3.30
C ALA A 90 -5.80 -16.60 4.67
N TYR A 91 -4.55 -16.13 4.72
CA TYR A 91 -3.83 -15.83 5.96
C TYR A 91 -4.57 -14.77 6.79
N LEU A 92 -5.07 -13.72 6.15
CA LEU A 92 -5.77 -12.60 6.80
C LEU A 92 -7.02 -13.04 7.58
N LYS A 93 -7.66 -14.15 7.20
CA LYS A 93 -8.84 -14.69 7.90
C LYS A 93 -8.53 -15.19 9.31
N ASN A 94 -7.31 -15.69 9.53
CA ASN A 94 -6.89 -16.30 10.80
C ASN A 94 -5.66 -15.61 11.42
N CYS A 95 -5.28 -14.44 10.90
CA CYS A 95 -4.10 -13.70 11.35
C CYS A 95 -4.35 -13.05 12.71
N ASN A 96 -3.32 -13.07 13.57
CA ASN A 96 -3.31 -12.33 14.84
C ASN A 96 -3.49 -10.82 14.58
N GLU A 97 -4.19 -10.13 15.50
CA GLU A 97 -4.47 -8.68 15.38
C GLU A 97 -3.21 -7.84 15.18
N GLU A 98 -2.11 -8.21 15.83
CA GLU A 98 -0.83 -7.49 15.74
C GLU A 98 -0.21 -7.45 14.34
N ILE A 99 -0.52 -8.43 13.48
CA ILE A 99 -0.01 -8.52 12.11
C ILE A 99 -1.14 -8.20 11.11
N ARG A 100 -2.39 -8.15 11.55
CA ARG A 100 -3.57 -7.97 10.70
C ARG A 100 -3.46 -6.75 9.79
N ASN A 101 -3.13 -5.58 10.34
CA ASN A 101 -2.98 -4.35 9.55
C ASN A 101 -1.88 -4.48 8.49
N TRP A 102 -0.79 -5.17 8.81
CA TRP A 102 0.29 -5.44 7.86
C TRP A 102 -0.15 -6.38 6.74
N ALA A 103 -0.93 -7.41 7.08
CA ALA A 103 -1.50 -8.34 6.10
C ALA A 103 -2.54 -7.66 5.20
N ILE A 104 -3.31 -6.69 5.72
CA ILE A 104 -4.22 -5.84 4.92
C ILE A 104 -3.43 -5.04 3.88
N LEU A 105 -2.36 -4.35 4.30
CA LEU A 105 -1.50 -3.59 3.39
C LEU A 105 -0.85 -4.49 2.32
N ALA A 106 -0.38 -5.68 2.73
CA ALA A 106 0.14 -6.68 1.80
C ALA A 106 -0.88 -7.16 0.78
N LEU A 107 -2.12 -7.41 1.21
CA LEU A 107 -3.20 -7.83 0.32
C LEU A 107 -3.56 -6.73 -0.69
N GLN A 108 -3.60 -5.48 -0.22
CA GLN A 108 -3.90 -4.30 -1.03
C GLN A 108 -2.82 -4.06 -2.09
N GLU A 109 -1.55 -4.12 -1.70
CA GLU A 109 -0.45 -4.02 -2.68
C GLU A 109 -0.49 -5.17 -3.70
N SER A 110 -0.73 -6.41 -3.25
CA SER A 110 -0.81 -7.56 -4.14
C SER A 110 -1.95 -7.42 -5.16
N ARG A 111 -3.11 -6.91 -4.72
CA ARG A 111 -4.25 -6.61 -5.59
C ARG A 111 -3.88 -5.54 -6.61
N MET A 112 -3.34 -4.41 -6.15
CA MET A 112 -2.95 -3.29 -7.01
C MET A 112 -1.94 -3.73 -8.08
N LEU A 113 -0.97 -4.56 -7.71
CA LEU A 113 0.03 -5.11 -8.63
C LEU A 113 -0.60 -6.00 -9.70
N LEU A 114 -1.55 -6.86 -9.32
CA LEU A 114 -2.25 -7.73 -10.27
C LEU A 114 -3.17 -6.93 -11.20
N GLU A 115 -3.91 -5.96 -10.67
CA GLU A 115 -4.80 -5.11 -11.47
C GLU A 115 -4.00 -4.23 -12.45
N SER A 116 -2.90 -3.63 -12.01
CA SER A 116 -1.99 -2.87 -12.87
C SER A 116 -1.48 -3.71 -14.04
N LYS A 117 -1.10 -4.97 -13.80
CA LYS A 117 -0.68 -5.91 -14.84
C LYS A 117 -1.80 -6.27 -15.82
N LEU A 118 -3.03 -6.43 -15.32
CA LEU A 118 -4.18 -6.80 -16.15
C LEU A 118 -4.66 -5.64 -17.03
N LEU A 119 -4.53 -4.42 -16.54
CA LEU A 119 -4.98 -3.20 -17.21
C LEU A 119 -3.89 -2.50 -18.03
N ASP A 120 -2.61 -2.88 -17.84
CA ASP A 120 -1.44 -2.18 -18.39
C ASP A 120 -1.41 -0.69 -18.01
N GLU A 121 -1.88 -0.39 -16.79
CA GLU A 121 -2.01 0.96 -16.25
C GLU A 121 -1.22 1.11 -14.95
N ASN A 122 -0.61 2.28 -14.76
CA ASN A 122 -0.04 2.66 -13.46
C ASN A 122 -1.18 2.94 -12.46
N GLN A 123 -1.27 2.12 -11.41
CA GLN A 123 -2.23 2.35 -10.33
C GLN A 123 -1.65 3.27 -9.25
N VAL A 124 -2.46 4.24 -8.82
CA VAL A 124 -2.12 5.15 -7.72
C VAL A 124 -2.78 4.63 -6.43
N PHE A 125 -1.96 4.40 -5.40
CA PHE A 125 -2.44 4.03 -4.07
C PHE A 125 -2.82 5.28 -3.27
N ILE A 126 -4.07 5.34 -2.80
CA ILE A 126 -4.57 6.45 -1.99
C ILE A 126 -5.07 5.91 -0.65
N SER A 127 -4.50 6.42 0.42
CA SER A 127 -4.96 6.18 1.78
C SER A 127 -5.34 7.51 2.40
N THR A 128 -6.64 7.82 2.40
CA THR A 128 -7.17 9.05 2.99
C THR A 128 -8.41 8.75 3.82
N GLY A 129 -8.52 9.37 4.98
CA GLY A 129 -9.69 9.25 5.85
C GLY A 129 -10.93 10.04 5.36
N LEU A 130 -10.82 10.75 4.24
CA LEU A 130 -11.87 11.62 3.71
C LEU A 130 -12.74 10.93 2.64
N GLY A 131 -12.31 9.75 2.18
CA GLY A 131 -12.99 8.97 1.17
C GLY A 131 -13.03 9.62 -0.21
N GLY A 132 -13.57 8.87 -1.16
CA GLY A 132 -13.74 9.26 -2.56
C GLY A 132 -14.73 8.34 -3.26
N ARG A 133 -15.25 8.74 -4.42
CA ARG A 133 -16.15 7.92 -5.23
C ARG A 133 -15.92 8.23 -6.71
N ASP A 134 -15.96 7.20 -7.55
CA ASP A 134 -15.84 7.33 -9.01
C ASP A 134 -14.61 8.17 -9.42
N SER A 135 -13.45 7.82 -8.87
CA SER A 135 -12.16 8.51 -9.09
C SER A 135 -12.08 9.97 -8.59
N LYS A 136 -13.00 10.40 -7.72
CA LYS A 136 -12.96 11.74 -7.09
C LYS A 136 -12.46 11.66 -5.65
N LEU A 137 -11.50 12.51 -5.30
CA LEU A 137 -10.96 12.64 -3.95
C LEU A 137 -11.58 13.84 -3.20
N ARG A 138 -11.92 13.67 -1.93
CA ARG A 138 -12.29 14.79 -1.05
C ARG A 138 -11.06 15.33 -0.32
N TYR A 139 -10.89 16.65 -0.32
CA TYR A 139 -9.80 17.34 0.39
C TYR A 139 -10.34 18.56 1.17
N PHE A 140 -9.70 18.88 2.29
CA PHE A 140 -9.97 20.08 3.10
C PHE A 140 -8.72 20.97 3.10
N VAL A 141 -8.90 22.26 2.82
CA VAL A 141 -7.83 23.26 2.88
C VAL A 141 -8.23 24.31 3.91
N VAL A 142 -7.32 24.62 4.84
CA VAL A 142 -7.45 25.75 5.75
C VAL A 142 -6.56 26.87 5.24
N LEU A 143 -7.17 27.99 4.87
CA LEU A 143 -6.46 29.19 4.45
C LEU A 143 -6.37 30.13 5.64
N ILE A 144 -5.14 30.47 6.05
CA ILE A 144 -4.88 31.47 7.08
C ILE A 144 -4.45 32.74 6.37
N CYS A 145 -5.33 33.74 6.34
CA CYS A 145 -4.94 35.08 5.92
C CYS A 145 -4.14 35.73 7.06
N LYS A 146 -3.02 36.39 6.72
CA LYS A 146 -2.45 37.38 7.64
C LYS A 146 -3.44 38.54 7.69
N ASP A 147 -3.94 38.85 8.88
CA ASP A 147 -4.65 40.10 9.10
C ASP A 147 -3.75 41.24 8.61
N GLY A 148 -4.29 42.00 7.65
CA GLY A 148 -3.67 43.24 7.22
C GLY A 148 -3.51 44.11 8.45
N MET A 149 -2.28 44.58 8.68
CA MET A 149 -2.01 45.66 9.61
C MET A 149 -2.98 46.81 9.31
N GLY A 150 -3.83 47.13 10.28
CA GLY A 150 -4.48 48.42 10.43
C GLY A 150 -3.85 49.14 11.59
#